data_AF-A0A4U0YDD6-F1
#
_entry.id   AF-A0A4U0YDD6-F1
#
_cell.length_a   1.000
_cell.length_b   1.000
_cell.length_c   1.000
_cell.angle_alpha   90.00
_cell.angle_beta   90.00
_cell.angle_gamma   90.00
#
_symmetry.space_group_name_H-M   'P 1'
#
loop_
_entity.id
_entity.type
_entity.pdbx_description
1 polymer ?
#
loop_
_entity_poly.entity_id
_entity_poly.type
_entity_poly.pdbx_seq_one_letter_code
_entity_poly.pdbx_strand_id
1 'polypeptide(L)' 'NVTLGLPIIRTSVDHGTALDLAATGQVDVGSLKVALHTAISMIEARGRQ' A
#
# COMPACT_ATOMS: atom_id res chain seq x y z
N ASN A 1 1.51 -5.30 1.86
CA ASN A 1 2.81 -5.79 1.33
C ASN A 1 3.87 -4.70 1.31
N VAL A 2 5.12 -5.03 1.68
CA VAL A 2 6.29 -4.13 1.62
C VAL A 2 7.42 -4.86 0.90
N THR A 3 8.12 -4.20 -0.02
CA THR A 3 9.31 -4.77 -0.67
C THR A 3 10.57 -4.12 -0.11
N LEU A 4 11.42 -4.94 0.48
CA LEU A 4 12.71 -4.54 1.04
C LEU A 4 13.83 -4.73 0.01
N GLY A 5 14.90 -3.95 0.15
CA GLY A 5 16.09 -4.04 -0.71
C GLY A 5 16.06 -3.21 -2.00
N LEU A 6 14.93 -2.54 -2.30
CA LEU A 6 14.86 -1.59 -3.41
C LEU A 6 15.48 -0.22 -3.04
N PRO A 7 15.99 0.55 -4.02
CA PRO A 7 16.48 1.92 -3.79
C PRO A 7 15.35 2.95 -3.58
N ILE A 8 14.10 2.49 -3.58
CA ILE A 8 12.89 3.30 -3.37
C ILE A 8 11.98 2.62 -2.34
N ILE A 9 11.14 3.42 -1.69
CA ILE A 9 10.08 2.89 -0.81
C ILE A 9 8.97 2.32 -1.69
N ARG A 10 8.64 1.03 -1.50
CA ARG A 10 7.56 0.35 -2.21
C ARG A 10 6.67 -0.42 -1.24
N THR A 11 5.43 0.03 -1.12
CA THR A 11 4.33 -0.68 -0.47
C THR A 11 3.27 -1.04 -1.52
N SER A 12 2.41 -2.01 -1.19
CA SER A 12 1.32 -2.45 -2.05
C SER A 12 0.23 -3.11 -1.20
N VAL A 13 -0.98 -3.23 -1.76
CA VAL A 13 -2.07 -4.01 -1.19
C VAL A 13 -1.68 -5.49 -1.01
N ASP A 14 -2.42 -6.20 -0.17
CA ASP A 14 -2.27 -7.65 0.07
C ASP A 14 -3.26 -8.52 -0.70
N HIS A 15 -4.16 -7.92 -1.49
CA HIS A 15 -5.14 -8.62 -2.30
C HIS A 15 -4.89 -8.47 -3.81
N GLY A 16 -5.61 -9.26 -4.60
CA GLY A 16 -5.60 -9.22 -6.06
C GLY A 16 -6.52 -8.14 -6.67
N THR A 17 -6.83 -8.30 -7.95
CA THR A 17 -7.60 -7.30 -8.73
C THR A 17 -9.09 -7.27 -8.44
N ALA A 18 -9.67 -8.35 -7.89
CA ALA A 18 -11.11 -8.46 -7.60
C ALA A 18 -12.00 -8.01 -8.78
N LEU A 19 -11.78 -8.56 -9.97
CA LEU A 19 -12.45 -8.15 -11.21
C LEU A 19 -13.97 -8.31 -11.15
N ASP A 20 -14.45 -9.31 -10.41
CA ASP A 20 -15.85 -9.55 -10.10
C ASP A 20 -16.51 -8.43 -9.29
N LEU A 21 -15.72 -7.68 -8.52
CA LEU A 21 -16.17 -6.53 -7.73
C LEU A 21 -15.93 -5.18 -8.42
N ALA A 22 -15.33 -5.18 -9.61
CA ALA A 22 -15.03 -3.95 -10.34
C ALA A 22 -16.31 -3.16 -10.64
N ALA A 23 -16.28 -1.85 -10.39
CA ALA A 23 -17.41 -0.91 -10.56
C ALA A 23 -18.67 -1.20 -9.72
N THR A 24 -18.64 -2.16 -8.80
CA THR A 24 -19.79 -2.49 -7.93
C THR A 24 -19.93 -1.55 -6.73
N GLY A 25 -18.84 -0.86 -6.34
CA GLY A 25 -18.75 -0.12 -5.09
C GLY A 25 -18.58 -1.01 -3.85
N GLN A 26 -18.58 -2.34 -4.01
CA GLN A 26 -18.48 -3.33 -2.93
C GLN A 26 -17.03 -3.81 -2.76
N VAL A 27 -16.12 -2.88 -2.50
CA VAL A 27 -14.69 -3.18 -2.30
C VAL A 27 -14.24 -2.69 -0.93
N ASP A 28 -13.36 -3.45 -0.28
CA ASP A 28 -12.66 -2.99 0.92
C ASP A 28 -11.41 -2.18 0.53
N VAL A 29 -11.32 -0.96 1.01
CA VAL A 29 -10.19 -0.04 0.78
C VAL A 29 -9.14 -0.08 1.89
N GLY A 30 -9.34 -0.89 2.93
CA GLY A 30 -8.48 -0.98 4.12
C GLY A 30 -7.03 -1.29 3.79
N SER A 31 -6.80 -2.30 2.94
CA SER A 31 -5.44 -2.72 2.53
C SER A 31 -4.67 -1.60 1.84
N LEU A 32 -5.33 -0.84 0.96
CA LEU A 32 -4.72 0.31 0.28
C LEU A 32 -4.40 1.45 1.25
N LYS A 33 -5.30 1.77 2.19
CA LYS A 33 -5.07 2.78 3.23
C LYS A 33 -3.84 2.42 4.08
N VAL A 34 -3.75 1.16 4.52
CA VAL A 34 -2.59 0.68 5.29
C VAL A 34 -1.30 0.77 4.47
N ALA A 35 -1.33 0.37 3.19
CA ALA A 35 -0.16 0.46 2.32
C ALA A 35 0.31 1.92 2.14
N LEU A 36 -0.62 2.87 1.99
CA LEU A 36 -0.31 4.29 1.86
C LEU A 36 0.27 4.86 3.15
N HIS A 37 -0.39 4.64 4.30
CA HIS A 37 0.11 5.11 5.59
C HIS A 37 1.49 4.54 5.91
N THR A 38 1.72 3.26 5.61
CA THR A 38 3.03 2.62 5.80
C THR A 38 4.11 3.33 4.98
N ALA A 39 3.83 3.65 3.71
CA ALA A 39 4.78 4.37 2.86
C ALA A 39 5.11 5.77 3.43
N ILE A 40 4.09 6.51 3.89
CA ILE A 40 4.26 7.82 4.51
C ILE A 40 5.14 7.71 5.77
N SER A 41 4.84 6.77 6.66
CA SER A 41 5.65 6.56 7.88
C SER A 41 7.11 6.21 7.55
N MET A 42 7.37 5.44 6.48
CA MET A 42 8.72 5.14 6.02
C MET A 42 9.44 6.38 5.45
N ILE A 43 8.72 7.26 4.73
CA ILE A 43 9.26 8.54 4.23
C ILE A 43 9.67 9.42 5.41
N GLU A 44 8.78 9.59 6.39
CA GLU A 44 9.06 10.38 7.59
C GLU A 44 10.23 9.82 8.39
N ALA A 45 10.36 8.50 8.49
CA ALA A 45 11.48 7.85 9.15
C ALA A 45 12.82 8.09 8.42
N ARG A 46 12.81 8.12 7.08
CA ARG A 46 13.99 8.44 6.27
C ARG A 46 14.42 9.90 6.41
N GLY A 47 13.49 10.84 6.50
CA GLY A 47 13.80 12.27 6.67
C GLY A 47 14.36 12.64 8.06
N ARG A 48 14.28 11.73 9.03
CA ARG A 48 14.90 11.86 10.37
C ARG A 48 16.34 11.32 10.44
N GLN A 49 16.85 10.75 9.35
CA GLN A 49 18.23 10.26 9.21
C GLN A 49 19.09 11.33 8.55
#